data_AF-A0AAD3NHA4-F1
#
_entry.id   AF-A0AAD3NHA4-F1
#
_cell.length_a   1.000
_cell.length_b   1.000
_cell.length_c   1.000
_cell.angle_alpha   90.00
_cell.angle_beta   90.00
_cell.angle_gamma   90.00
#
_symmetry.space_group_name_H-M   'P 1'
#
loop_
_entity.id
_entity.type
_entity.pdbx_description
1 polymer ?
#
loop_
_entity_poly.entity_id
_entity_poly.type
_entity_poly.pdbx_seq_one_letter_code
_entity_poly.pdbx_strand_id
1 'polypeptide(L)'
;MENDRKDNINQLPSPESAEPPASGCEATTKKDSGDQLRLCTTLLTVRVLTKCQALKTCSHEEWVPHTKHLVSQTVEGLTIPEGFCPDAKHTKKICKAVLRDLRKQFGGRRMLESVILLQDPVVDTVIVKSMQVHIRQQSARLAKKATSQSLWKDILQVSAFSAGLLAALILLAFIP
;
A
#
# COMPACT_ATOMS: atom_id res chain seq x y z
N MET A 1 -30.53 -73.86 16.73
CA MET A 1 -31.46 -72.99 17.46
C MET A 1 -31.15 -71.58 17.00
N GLU A 2 -31.76 -71.19 15.88
CA GLU A 2 -32.97 -70.34 15.84
C GLU A 2 -32.54 -68.87 15.99
N ASN A 3 -32.15 -68.19 14.91
CA ASN A 3 -32.94 -67.66 13.80
C ASN A 3 -33.91 -66.53 14.19
N ASP A 4 -33.94 -65.54 13.31
CA ASP A 4 -34.91 -64.45 13.13
C ASP A 4 -34.76 -63.16 13.96
N ARG A 5 -34.92 -61.93 13.45
CA ARG A 5 -34.94 -61.29 12.11
C ARG A 5 -35.40 -59.82 12.30
N LYS A 6 -35.07 -59.00 11.30
CA LYS A 6 -35.75 -57.78 10.79
C LYS A 6 -35.16 -56.45 11.25
N ASP A 7 -34.33 -55.81 10.41
CA ASP A 7 -34.66 -55.06 9.18
C ASP A 7 -35.40 -53.76 9.50
N ASN A 8 -34.86 -52.60 9.10
CA ASN A 8 -35.46 -51.85 7.98
C ASN A 8 -34.59 -50.67 7.52
N ILE A 9 -34.38 -50.63 6.22
CA ILE A 9 -33.77 -49.60 5.38
C ILE A 9 -34.84 -48.54 5.05
N ASN A 10 -34.39 -47.42 4.49
CA ASN A 10 -35.11 -46.36 3.75
C ASN A 10 -35.12 -45.03 4.53
N GLN A 11 -34.82 -43.87 3.95
CA GLN A 11 -34.79 -43.47 2.55
C GLN A 11 -34.13 -42.10 2.46
N LEU A 12 -33.32 -41.88 1.43
CA LEU A 12 -33.05 -40.54 0.91
C LEU A 12 -34.29 -40.08 0.12
N PRO A 13 -34.68 -38.80 0.24
CA PRO A 13 -34.87 -38.03 -0.99
C PRO A 13 -34.23 -36.65 -0.90
N SER A 14 -33.49 -36.28 -1.95
CA SER A 14 -33.34 -34.88 -2.37
C SER A 14 -34.62 -34.49 -3.12
N PRO A 15 -35.14 -33.26 -2.96
CA PRO A 15 -34.98 -32.31 -4.05
C PRO A 15 -34.76 -30.84 -3.61
N GLU A 16 -33.81 -30.20 -4.29
CA GLU A 16 -33.99 -28.97 -5.07
C GLU A 16 -34.65 -27.71 -4.44
N SER A 17 -33.81 -26.68 -4.32
CA SER A 17 -34.03 -25.25 -4.64
C SER A 17 -34.91 -24.37 -3.74
N ALA A 18 -34.28 -23.39 -3.07
CA ALA A 18 -34.53 -21.95 -3.29
C ALA A 18 -33.61 -21.06 -2.41
N GLU A 19 -32.79 -20.26 -3.08
CA GLU A 19 -32.21 -18.94 -2.72
C GLU A 19 -31.65 -18.65 -1.31
N PRO A 20 -30.34 -18.35 -1.18
CA PRO A 20 -29.87 -17.46 -0.12
C PRO A 20 -30.11 -15.98 -0.51
N PRO A 21 -30.55 -15.14 0.45
CA PRO A 21 -30.96 -13.78 0.18
C PRO A 21 -29.76 -12.91 -0.19
N ALA A 22 -30.05 -11.96 -1.08
CA ALA A 22 -29.19 -10.88 -1.53
C ALA A 22 -28.18 -10.42 -0.46
N SER A 23 -26.94 -10.86 -0.63
CA SER A 23 -25.78 -10.31 0.07
C SER A 23 -25.60 -8.90 -0.45
N GLY A 24 -26.11 -7.93 0.32
CA GLY A 24 -25.86 -6.52 0.12
C GLY A 24 -24.35 -6.31 -0.09
N CYS A 25 -24.00 -5.71 -1.23
CA CYS A 25 -22.67 -5.20 -1.48
C CYS A 25 -22.43 -4.01 -0.55
N GLU A 26 -22.22 -4.28 0.73
CA GLU A 26 -21.68 -3.30 1.65
C GLU A 26 -20.19 -3.15 1.34
N ALA A 27 -19.87 -1.96 0.85
CA ALA A 27 -18.57 -1.53 0.38
C ALA A 27 -17.42 -1.92 1.33
N THR A 28 -16.54 -2.82 0.88
CA THR A 28 -15.30 -3.25 1.54
C THR A 28 -14.18 -2.20 1.48
N THR A 29 -14.52 -0.91 1.35
CA THR A 29 -13.53 0.15 1.03
C THR A 29 -12.50 0.36 2.15
N LYS A 30 -12.86 0.08 3.41
CA LYS A 30 -11.92 0.23 4.55
C LYS A 30 -10.87 -0.87 4.64
N LYS A 31 -11.21 -2.12 4.26
CA LYS A 31 -10.29 -3.26 4.39
C LYS A 31 -9.13 -3.17 3.39
N ASP A 32 -9.42 -2.69 2.19
CA ASP A 32 -8.43 -2.54 1.11
C ASP A 32 -7.31 -1.54 1.42
N SER A 33 -7.60 -0.45 2.13
CA SER A 33 -6.61 0.60 2.39
C SER A 33 -5.47 0.16 3.32
N GLY A 34 -5.80 -0.63 4.35
CA GLY A 34 -4.82 -1.18 5.30
C GLY A 34 -3.94 -2.26 4.68
N ASP A 35 -4.55 -3.12 3.87
CA ASP A 35 -3.85 -4.20 3.17
C ASP A 35 -2.90 -3.65 2.09
N GLN A 36 -3.30 -2.57 1.41
CA GLN A 36 -2.47 -1.89 0.43
C GLN A 36 -1.24 -1.20 1.07
N LEU A 37 -1.43 -0.55 2.23
CA LEU A 37 -0.32 0.04 2.98
C LEU A 37 0.66 -1.04 3.49
N ARG A 38 0.13 -2.15 4.02
CA ARG A 38 0.95 -3.30 4.43
C ARG A 38 1.75 -3.84 3.25
N LEU A 39 1.11 -4.05 2.09
CA LEU A 39 1.80 -4.54 0.89
C LEU A 39 2.92 -3.59 0.43
N CYS A 40 2.64 -2.29 0.37
CA CYS A 40 3.65 -1.28 0.04
C CYS A 40 4.83 -1.33 1.02
N THR A 41 4.53 -1.39 2.31
CA THR A 41 5.55 -1.40 3.36
C THR A 41 6.40 -2.68 3.30
N THR A 42 5.77 -3.83 3.02
CA THR A 42 6.47 -5.10 2.77
C THR A 42 7.43 -4.99 1.59
N LEU A 43 6.95 -4.49 0.43
CA LEU A 43 7.80 -4.30 -0.75
C LEU A 43 8.97 -3.35 -0.47
N LEU A 44 8.72 -2.27 0.28
CA LEU A 44 9.77 -1.32 0.66
C LEU A 44 10.81 -1.97 1.57
N THR A 45 10.36 -2.70 2.59
CA THR A 45 11.20 -3.37 3.58
C THR A 45 12.11 -4.39 2.91
N VAL A 46 11.53 -5.30 2.12
CA VAL A 46 12.28 -6.29 1.34
C VAL A 46 13.31 -5.61 0.44
N ARG A 47 12.93 -4.51 -0.24
CA ARG A 47 13.83 -3.79 -1.14
C ARG A 47 14.98 -3.10 -0.42
N VAL A 48 14.74 -2.53 0.76
CA VAL A 48 15.78 -1.93 1.60
C VAL A 48 16.74 -3.02 2.09
N LEU A 49 16.22 -4.12 2.66
CA LEU A 49 17.04 -5.23 3.15
C LEU A 49 17.87 -5.88 2.03
N THR A 50 17.26 -6.10 0.85
CA THR A 50 17.97 -6.61 -0.34
C THR A 50 19.13 -5.70 -0.73
N LYS A 51 18.93 -4.37 -0.70
CA LYS A 51 19.95 -3.38 -1.08
C LYS A 51 21.03 -3.21 -0.02
N CYS A 52 20.75 -3.58 1.22
CA CYS A 52 21.72 -3.71 2.29
C CYS A 52 22.45 -5.07 2.29
N GLN A 53 22.14 -5.96 1.35
CA GLN A 53 22.68 -7.33 1.23
C GLN A 53 22.30 -8.29 2.36
N ALA A 54 21.49 -7.83 3.31
CA ALA A 54 21.13 -8.59 4.49
C ALA A 54 20.39 -9.90 4.16
N LEU A 55 19.50 -9.87 3.16
CA LEU A 55 18.74 -11.06 2.71
C LEU A 55 19.60 -12.14 2.01
N LYS A 56 20.84 -11.82 1.61
CA LYS A 56 21.72 -12.80 0.97
C LYS A 56 22.53 -13.62 1.96
N THR A 57 22.67 -13.12 3.18
CA THR A 57 23.62 -13.62 4.17
C THR A 57 22.97 -14.38 5.31
N CYS A 58 21.65 -14.30 5.51
CA CYS A 58 20.95 -15.17 6.47
C CYS A 58 19.84 -15.99 5.83
N SER A 59 19.40 -17.00 6.57
CA SER A 59 18.41 -17.97 6.11
C SER A 59 17.02 -17.35 5.97
N HIS A 60 16.16 -18.03 5.19
CA HIS A 60 14.77 -17.60 5.03
C HIS A 60 14.00 -17.63 6.36
N GLU A 61 14.32 -18.59 7.24
CA GLU A 61 13.67 -18.75 8.56
C GLU A 61 13.98 -17.58 9.50
N GLU A 62 15.13 -16.93 9.36
CA GLU A 62 15.53 -15.77 10.18
C GLU A 62 14.98 -14.45 9.63
N TRP A 63 14.99 -14.26 8.31
CA TRP A 63 14.60 -12.97 7.71
C TRP A 63 13.10 -12.76 7.57
N VAL A 64 12.30 -13.82 7.43
CA VAL A 64 10.83 -13.70 7.35
C VAL A 64 10.23 -13.09 8.62
N PRO A 65 10.49 -13.61 9.84
CA PRO A 65 9.95 -13.02 11.06
C PRO A 65 10.48 -11.61 11.29
N HIS A 66 11.75 -11.35 11.01
CA HIS A 66 12.35 -10.03 11.12
C HIS A 66 11.70 -9.01 10.16
N THR A 67 11.50 -9.39 8.90
CA THR A 67 10.78 -8.54 7.92
C THR A 67 9.35 -8.27 8.37
N LYS A 68 8.65 -9.30 8.88
CA LYS A 68 7.28 -9.14 9.40
C LYS A 68 7.24 -8.18 10.58
N HIS A 69 8.26 -8.24 11.46
CA HIS A 69 8.40 -7.33 12.60
C HIS A 69 8.58 -5.88 12.14
N LEU A 70 9.56 -5.63 11.26
CA LEU A 70 9.82 -4.30 10.69
C LEU A 70 8.60 -3.71 9.99
N VAL A 71 7.89 -4.53 9.20
CA VAL A 71 6.68 -4.10 8.50
C VAL A 71 5.59 -3.72 9.49
N SER A 72 5.35 -4.54 10.52
CA SER A 72 4.32 -4.28 11.53
C SER A 72 4.59 -2.96 12.26
N GLN A 73 5.81 -2.77 12.76
CA GLN A 73 6.20 -1.53 13.44
C GLN A 73 6.14 -0.30 12.51
N THR A 74 6.53 -0.48 11.25
CA THR A 74 6.47 0.61 10.27
C THR A 74 5.03 1.04 10.03
N VAL A 75 4.12 0.09 9.82
CA VAL A 75 2.69 0.35 9.57
C VAL A 75 2.01 0.93 10.80
N GLU A 76 2.27 0.41 12.00
CA GLU A 76 1.64 0.90 13.26
C GLU A 76 1.93 2.38 13.52
N GLY A 77 3.15 2.83 13.21
CA GLY A 77 3.48 4.25 13.32
C GLY A 77 3.10 5.09 12.10
N LEU A 78 2.48 4.55 11.06
CA LEU A 78 2.14 5.29 9.84
C LEU A 78 0.69 5.77 9.83
N THR A 79 0.51 7.07 10.04
CA THR A 79 -0.70 7.80 9.63
C THR A 79 -0.48 8.38 8.25
N ILE A 80 -1.16 7.83 7.24
CA ILE A 80 -1.06 8.24 5.84
C ILE A 80 -2.49 8.51 5.32
N PRO A 81 -2.67 9.46 4.38
CA PRO A 81 -3.96 9.60 3.70
C PRO A 81 -4.47 8.27 3.14
N GLU A 82 -5.77 8.02 3.25
CA GLU A 82 -6.43 6.85 2.66
C GLU A 82 -6.10 6.73 1.17
N GLY A 83 -5.89 5.49 0.70
CA GLY A 83 -5.59 5.20 -0.71
C GLY A 83 -4.14 5.48 -1.14
N PHE A 84 -3.21 5.77 -0.22
CA PHE A 84 -1.80 5.91 -0.59
C PHE A 84 -1.19 4.57 -1.01
N CYS A 85 -0.98 4.43 -2.32
CA CYS A 85 -0.21 3.35 -2.91
C CYS A 85 0.86 3.94 -3.83
N PRO A 86 2.14 3.99 -3.40
CA PRO A 86 3.19 4.49 -4.26
C PRO A 86 3.47 3.49 -5.38
N ASP A 87 3.48 3.98 -6.62
CA ASP A 87 3.90 3.18 -7.76
C ASP A 87 5.38 2.71 -7.62
N ALA A 88 5.84 1.88 -8.56
CA ALA A 88 7.20 1.35 -8.56
C ALA A 88 8.29 2.46 -8.55
N LYS A 89 8.03 3.62 -9.17
CA LYS A 89 8.95 4.76 -9.26
C LYS A 89 9.02 5.50 -7.92
N HIS A 90 7.89 5.72 -7.26
CA HIS A 90 7.81 6.30 -5.92
C HIS A 90 8.45 5.38 -4.88
N THR A 91 8.15 4.09 -4.93
CA THR A 91 8.78 3.08 -4.07
C THR A 91 10.31 3.07 -4.22
N LYS A 92 10.83 3.16 -5.45
CA LYS A 92 12.28 3.27 -5.70
C LYS A 92 12.89 4.55 -5.10
N LYS A 93 12.17 5.68 -5.14
CA LYS A 93 12.61 6.94 -4.54
C LYS A 93 12.65 6.85 -3.01
N ILE A 94 11.62 6.30 -2.39
CA ILE A 94 11.58 6.07 -0.94
C ILE A 94 12.75 5.19 -0.53
N CYS A 95 12.92 4.04 -1.18
CA CYS A 95 14.02 3.10 -0.88
C CYS A 95 15.39 3.78 -1.00
N LYS A 96 15.63 4.58 -2.06
CA LYS A 96 16.89 5.32 -2.21
C LYS A 96 17.10 6.35 -1.08
N ALA A 97 16.04 7.01 -0.64
CA ALA A 97 16.11 7.98 0.44
C ALA A 97 16.41 7.31 1.79
N VAL A 98 15.71 6.22 2.11
CA VAL A 98 15.95 5.39 3.31
C VAL A 98 17.39 4.88 3.31
N LEU A 99 17.86 4.26 2.23
CA LEU A 99 19.25 3.76 2.17
C LEU A 99 20.29 4.85 2.37
N ARG A 100 20.03 6.06 1.84
CA ARG A 100 20.93 7.20 2.04
C ARG A 100 20.93 7.64 3.50
N ASP A 101 19.77 7.67 4.14
CA ASP A 101 19.63 8.05 5.55
C ASP A 101 20.31 7.03 6.47
N LEU A 102 20.03 5.74 6.28
CA LEU A 102 20.67 4.67 7.03
C LEU A 102 22.19 4.66 6.85
N ARG A 103 22.70 4.87 5.64
CA ARG A 103 24.16 4.99 5.42
C ARG A 103 24.78 6.17 6.16
N LYS A 104 24.04 7.27 6.33
CA LYS A 104 24.53 8.42 7.11
C LYS A 104 24.58 8.09 8.59
N GLN A 105 23.56 7.41 9.11
CA GLN A 105 23.49 7.03 10.53
C GLN A 105 24.52 5.96 10.90
N PHE A 106 24.73 4.98 10.03
CA PHE A 106 25.58 3.81 10.31
C PHE A 106 26.96 3.86 9.63
N GLY A 107 27.48 5.03 9.23
CA GLY A 107 28.86 5.15 8.77
C GLY A 107 29.18 4.48 7.41
N GLY A 108 28.20 4.40 6.51
CA GLY A 108 28.41 3.93 5.13
C GLY A 108 27.92 2.51 4.86
N ARG A 109 28.31 1.95 3.70
CA ARG A 109 27.68 0.72 3.17
C ARG A 109 28.05 -0.55 3.94
N ARG A 110 29.34 -0.75 4.27
CA ARG A 110 29.80 -1.99 4.93
C ARG A 110 29.28 -2.09 6.36
N MET A 111 29.39 -1.00 7.12
CA MET A 111 28.85 -0.93 8.47
C MET A 111 27.33 -1.12 8.50
N LEU A 112 26.59 -0.51 7.56
CA LEU A 112 25.14 -0.72 7.45
C LEU A 112 24.76 -2.19 7.27
N GLU A 113 25.51 -2.93 6.45
CA GLU A 113 25.29 -4.37 6.24
C GLU A 113 25.51 -5.15 7.54
N SER A 114 26.65 -4.95 8.21
CA SER A 114 26.96 -5.62 9.49
C SER A 114 25.96 -5.29 10.60
N VAL A 115 25.51 -4.04 10.68
CA VAL A 115 24.60 -3.58 11.72
C VAL A 115 23.17 -4.11 11.52
N ILE A 116 22.71 -4.22 10.26
CA ILE A 116 21.43 -4.85 9.94
C ILE A 116 21.46 -6.36 10.23
N LEU A 117 22.60 -7.02 10.01
CA LEU A 117 22.76 -8.44 10.29
C LEU A 117 22.64 -8.78 11.78
N LEU A 118 22.92 -7.81 12.65
CA LEU A 118 22.84 -7.98 14.10
C LEU A 118 21.39 -8.06 14.61
N GLN A 119 20.39 -7.66 13.80
CA GLN A 119 18.96 -7.59 14.17
C GLN A 119 18.73 -6.90 15.53
N ASP A 120 19.53 -5.87 15.81
CA ASP A 120 19.46 -5.13 17.06
C ASP A 120 18.16 -4.27 17.08
N PRO A 121 17.33 -4.34 18.13
CA PRO A 121 16.10 -3.54 18.26
C PRO A 121 16.29 -2.03 18.07
N VAL A 122 17.46 -1.49 18.44
CA VAL A 122 17.82 -0.08 18.25
C VAL A 122 17.98 0.23 16.76
N VAL A 123 18.61 -0.68 16.02
CA VAL A 123 18.81 -0.57 14.57
C VAL A 123 17.47 -0.66 13.85
N ASP A 124 16.62 -1.60 14.26
CA ASP A 124 15.27 -1.77 13.72
C ASP A 124 14.44 -0.50 13.92
N THR A 125 14.52 0.11 15.10
CA THR A 125 13.85 1.38 15.39
C THR A 125 14.32 2.49 14.44
N VAL A 126 15.61 2.55 14.12
CA VAL A 126 16.16 3.52 13.15
C VAL A 126 15.66 3.24 11.74
N ILE A 127 15.63 1.98 11.32
CA ILE A 127 15.10 1.55 10.01
C ILE A 127 13.63 1.94 9.88
N VAL A 128 12.81 1.56 10.86
CA VAL A 128 11.39 1.87 10.95
C VAL A 128 11.18 3.38 10.87
N LYS A 129 11.85 4.17 11.70
CA LYS A 129 11.73 5.64 11.67
C LYS A 129 12.10 6.22 10.32
N SER A 130 13.20 5.77 9.71
CA SER A 130 13.64 6.24 8.40
C SER A 130 12.61 5.94 7.30
N MET A 131 12.04 4.72 7.31
CA MET A 131 10.95 4.34 6.41
C MET A 131 9.72 5.22 6.62
N GLN A 132 9.26 5.38 7.87
CA GLN A 132 8.08 6.17 8.21
C GLN A 132 8.22 7.63 7.75
N VAL A 133 9.37 8.26 8.03
CA VAL A 133 9.66 9.64 7.62
C VAL A 133 9.57 9.79 6.09
N HIS A 134 10.21 8.90 5.34
CA HIS A 134 10.24 9.02 3.89
C HIS A 134 8.93 8.63 3.21
N ILE A 135 8.18 7.69 3.78
CA ILE A 135 6.81 7.36 3.34
C ILE A 135 5.90 8.57 3.54
N ARG A 136 5.84 9.15 4.75
CA ARG A 136 5.04 10.35 5.05
C ARG A 136 5.43 11.54 4.17
N GLN A 137 6.72 11.73 3.95
CA GLN A 137 7.19 12.83 3.11
C GLN A 137 6.77 12.65 1.64
N GLN A 138 6.81 11.42 1.10
CA GLN A 138 6.34 11.17 -0.26
C GLN A 138 4.82 11.25 -0.37
N SER A 139 4.07 10.73 0.60
CA SER A 139 2.60 10.85 0.60
C SER A 139 2.14 12.31 0.62
N ALA A 140 2.73 13.13 1.48
CA ALA A 140 2.45 14.56 1.52
C ALA A 140 2.80 15.28 0.21
N ARG A 141 3.91 14.90 -0.44
CA ARG A 141 4.31 15.44 -1.75
C ARG A 141 3.33 15.04 -2.85
N LEU A 142 2.82 13.81 -2.82
CA LEU A 142 1.82 13.34 -3.78
C LEU A 142 0.49 14.05 -3.59
N ALA A 143 0.03 14.17 -2.35
CA ALA A 143 -1.19 14.90 -2.01
C ALA A 143 -1.13 16.36 -2.53
N LYS A 144 -0.03 17.07 -2.26
CA LYS A 144 0.16 18.46 -2.75
C LYS A 144 0.21 18.56 -4.28
N LYS A 145 0.75 17.56 -4.97
CA LYS A 145 0.77 17.55 -6.43
C LYS A 145 -0.60 17.32 -7.02
N ALA A 146 -1.39 16.41 -6.43
CA ALA A 146 -2.75 16.14 -6.85
C ALA A 146 -3.63 17.39 -6.71
N THR A 147 -3.57 18.08 -5.56
CA THR A 147 -4.34 19.32 -5.35
C THR A 147 -3.88 20.45 -6.25
N SER A 148 -2.58 20.61 -6.49
CA SER A 148 -2.09 21.60 -7.45
C SER A 148 -2.59 21.29 -8.86
N GLN A 149 -2.53 20.03 -9.29
CA GLN A 149 -3.01 19.63 -10.62
C GLN A 149 -4.52 19.84 -10.79
N SER A 150 -5.34 19.59 -9.77
CA SER A 150 -6.78 19.87 -9.85
C SER A 150 -7.05 21.37 -9.96
N LEU A 151 -6.39 22.19 -9.14
CA LEU A 151 -6.52 23.66 -9.22
C LEU A 151 -6.15 24.20 -10.60
N TRP A 152 -5.06 23.71 -11.20
CA TRP A 152 -4.68 24.11 -12.56
C TRP A 152 -5.69 23.67 -13.62
N LYS A 153 -6.31 22.49 -13.46
CA LYS A 153 -7.37 22.03 -14.36
C LYS A 153 -8.62 22.92 -14.25
N ASP A 154 -9.02 23.28 -13.03
CA ASP A 154 -10.17 24.14 -12.79
C ASP A 154 -9.95 25.53 -13.39
N ILE A 155 -8.75 26.12 -13.18
CA ILE A 155 -8.38 27.40 -13.78
C ILE A 155 -8.43 27.32 -15.31
N LEU A 156 -7.87 26.27 -15.91
CA LEU A 156 -7.88 26.09 -17.36
C LEU A 156 -9.31 25.95 -17.89
N GLN A 157 -10.16 25.19 -17.20
CA GLN A 157 -11.56 25.01 -17.56
C GLN A 157 -12.32 26.34 -17.53
N VAL A 158 -12.21 27.12 -16.45
CA VAL A 158 -12.84 28.45 -16.34
C VAL A 158 -12.34 29.39 -17.43
N SER A 159 -11.03 29.38 -17.71
CA SER A 159 -10.45 30.20 -18.78
C SER A 159 -11.04 29.85 -20.15
N ALA A 160 -11.20 28.55 -20.46
CA ALA A 160 -11.77 28.09 -21.72
C ALA A 160 -13.24 28.50 -21.87
N PHE A 161 -14.05 28.38 -20.81
CA PHE A 161 -15.44 28.84 -20.81
C PHE A 161 -15.54 30.35 -21.02
N SER A 162 -14.71 31.14 -20.35
CA SER A 162 -14.71 32.60 -20.48
C SER A 162 -14.33 33.05 -21.89
N ALA A 163 -13.30 32.44 -22.49
CA ALA A 163 -12.88 32.73 -23.85
C ALA A 163 -13.96 32.35 -24.88
N GLY A 164 -14.60 31.18 -24.69
CA GLY A 164 -15.71 30.74 -25.54
C GLY A 164 -16.92 31.68 -25.47
N LEU A 165 -17.29 32.14 -24.27
CA LEU A 165 -18.39 33.09 -24.09
C LEU A 165 -18.09 34.44 -24.76
N LEU A 166 -16.88 34.98 -24.58
CA LEU A 166 -16.45 36.21 -25.24
C LEU A 166 -16.49 36.08 -26.77
N ALA A 167 -16.00 34.97 -27.32
CA ALA A 167 -16.05 34.73 -28.76
C ALA A 167 -17.51 34.65 -29.27
N ALA A 168 -18.40 33.99 -28.55
CA ALA A 168 -19.81 33.91 -28.91
C ALA A 168 -20.51 35.29 -28.87
N LEU A 169 -20.24 36.11 -27.85
CA LEU A 169 -20.76 37.47 -27.75
C LEU A 169 -20.27 38.36 -28.91
N ILE A 170 -19.00 38.22 -29.29
CA ILE A 170 -18.44 38.93 -30.45
C ILE A 170 -19.18 38.48 -31.71
N LEU A 171 -19.34 37.17 -31.96
CA LEU A 171 -20.05 36.67 -33.14
C LEU A 171 -21.49 37.20 -33.21
N LEU A 172 -22.22 37.22 -32.08
CA LEU A 172 -23.58 37.76 -32.03
C LEU A 172 -23.64 39.25 -32.36
N ALA A 173 -22.63 40.03 -32.00
CA ALA A 173 -22.57 41.46 -32.33
C ALA A 173 -22.33 41.75 -33.83
N PHE A 174 -21.84 40.77 -34.58
CA PHE A 174 -21.55 40.89 -36.02
C PHE A 174 -22.60 40.23 -36.92
N ILE A 175 -23.65 39.61 -36.36
CA ILE A 175 -24.79 39.10 -37.14
C ILE A 175 -25.82 40.24 -37.23
N PRO A 176 -26.02 40.85 -38.42
CA PRO A 176 -26.92 41.98 -38.62
C PRO A 176 -28.40 41.60 -38.48
#